data_AF-A0A286E9I7-F1
#
_entry.id   AF-A0A286E9I7-F1
#
_cell.length_a   1.000
_cell.length_b   1.000
_cell.length_c   1.000
_cell.angle_alpha   90.00
_cell.angle_beta   90.00
_cell.angle_gamma   90.00
#
_symmetry.space_group_name_H-M   'P 1'
#
loop_
_entity.id
_entity.type
_entity.pdbx_description
1 polymer ?
#
loop_
_entity_poly.entity_id
_entity_poly.type
_entity_poly.pdbx_seq_one_letter_code
_entity_poly.pdbx_strand_id
1 'polypeptide(L)'
;MGTENGAPAGRLLASGRTADVYALPGGRVLRRYRHGRDAGPEATGATLAGLLDRLHALPGGLVHLDLHPENVLRTARGPVVIDWCNARENRPPGRDRAVSALILAEAAAGPYPAAGPVLTALLDHLRPAGGGEGQPPFTEAELTWAGDLRRANPTLDAAEKRTLDRALERLAEQAARAPGRAKGDR
;
A
#
# COMPACT_ATOMS: atom_id res chain seq x y z
N MET A 1 -38.67 7.36 1.21
CA MET A 1 -38.09 7.81 2.50
C MET A 1 -36.59 7.64 2.38
N GLY A 2 -35.85 8.75 2.32
CA GLY A 2 -34.46 8.78 1.85
C GLY A 2 -33.48 8.18 2.85
N THR A 3 -32.52 7.41 2.35
CA THR A 3 -31.34 7.00 3.12
C THR A 3 -30.33 8.15 3.07
N GLU A 4 -30.35 9.01 4.09
CA GLU A 4 -29.23 9.90 4.39
C GLU A 4 -28.03 9.05 4.81
N ASN A 5 -27.17 8.70 3.85
CA ASN A 5 -25.84 8.19 4.16
C ASN A 5 -25.03 9.36 4.74
N GLY A 6 -24.94 9.36 6.08
CA GLY A 6 -24.45 10.45 6.93
C GLY A 6 -23.22 11.19 6.38
N ALA A 7 -23.37 12.49 6.15
CA ALA A 7 -22.23 13.38 6.07
C ALA A 7 -21.48 13.34 7.42
N PRO A 8 -20.14 13.28 7.44
CA PRO A 8 -19.41 13.47 8.69
C PRO A 8 -19.77 14.85 9.26
N ALA A 9 -19.87 14.97 10.59
CA ALA A 9 -20.27 16.19 11.31
C ALA A 9 -19.25 17.36 11.23
N GLY A 10 -18.39 17.38 10.19
CA GLY A 10 -17.32 18.35 9.99
C GLY A 10 -17.58 19.29 8.82
N ARG A 11 -16.99 20.49 8.86
CA ARG A 11 -17.05 21.47 7.75
C ARG A 11 -16.18 21.00 6.59
N LEU A 12 -16.72 20.91 5.37
CA LEU A 12 -15.94 20.61 4.17
C LEU A 12 -14.86 21.69 3.95
N LEU A 13 -13.59 21.27 3.88
CA LEU A 13 -12.43 22.12 3.61
C LEU A 13 -12.03 22.11 2.14
N ALA A 14 -12.05 20.94 1.51
CA ALA A 14 -11.66 20.78 0.12
C ALA A 14 -12.45 19.63 -0.51
N SER A 15 -12.71 19.74 -1.81
CA SER A 15 -13.45 18.73 -2.56
C SER A 15 -12.69 18.42 -3.84
N GLY A 16 -12.34 17.16 -4.04
CA GLY A 16 -11.59 16.66 -5.20
C GLY A 16 -12.27 15.47 -5.85
N ARG A 17 -11.87 15.12 -7.08
CA ARG A 17 -12.58 14.10 -7.91
C ARG A 17 -12.85 12.78 -7.18
N THR A 18 -11.95 12.36 -6.29
CA THR A 18 -12.01 11.07 -5.60
C THR A 18 -12.23 11.17 -4.10
N ALA A 19 -12.13 12.37 -3.50
CA ALA A 19 -12.26 12.53 -2.07
C ALA A 19 -12.67 13.95 -1.69
N ASP A 20 -13.31 14.04 -0.53
CA ASP A 20 -13.63 15.26 0.18
C ASP A 20 -12.81 15.31 1.47
N VAL A 21 -12.32 16.49 1.84
CA VAL A 21 -11.58 16.72 3.09
C VAL A 21 -12.45 17.58 3.99
N TYR A 22 -12.70 17.13 5.21
CA TYR A 22 -13.53 17.80 6.22
C TYR A 22 -12.67 18.22 7.42
N ALA A 23 -12.94 19.38 8.00
CA ALA A 23 -12.43 19.76 9.30
C ALA A 23 -13.23 19.06 10.40
N LEU A 24 -12.52 18.43 11.33
CA LEU A 24 -13.07 17.86 12.55
C LEU A 24 -12.68 18.72 13.77
N PRO A 25 -13.37 18.58 14.90
CA PRO A 25 -12.96 19.22 16.15
C PRO A 25 -11.53 18.85 16.57
N GLY A 26 -10.85 19.80 17.22
CA GLY A 26 -9.49 19.63 17.73
C GLY A 26 -8.39 19.78 16.67
N GLY A 27 -8.64 20.51 15.59
CA GLY A 27 -7.66 20.78 14.53
C GLY A 27 -7.37 19.56 13.62
N ARG A 28 -8.18 18.51 13.71
CA ARG A 28 -8.04 17.30 12.89
C ARG A 28 -8.76 17.48 11.55
N VAL A 29 -8.33 16.70 10.56
CA VAL A 29 -8.99 16.62 9.25
C VAL A 29 -9.38 15.18 8.94
N LEU A 30 -10.51 15.00 8.25
CA LEU A 30 -10.98 13.73 7.74
C LEU A 30 -10.98 13.77 6.22
N ARG A 31 -10.24 12.89 5.57
CA ARG A 31 -10.36 12.64 4.13
C ARG A 31 -11.37 11.51 3.92
N ARG A 32 -12.50 11.81 3.28
CA ARG A 32 -13.55 10.85 2.89
C ARG A 32 -13.48 10.62 1.39
N TYR A 33 -13.13 9.42 0.96
CA TYR A 33 -13.16 9.06 -0.44
C TYR A 33 -14.61 8.97 -0.95
N ARG A 34 -14.85 9.50 -2.16
CA ARG A 34 -16.14 9.38 -2.85
C ARG A 34 -16.14 8.08 -3.63
N HIS A 35 -17.10 7.20 -3.36
CA HIS A 35 -17.26 5.97 -4.13
C HIS A 35 -17.54 6.30 -5.60
N GLY A 36 -16.60 5.96 -6.48
CA GLY A 36 -16.70 6.16 -7.92
C GLY A 36 -15.62 5.37 -8.64
N ARG A 37 -16.01 4.25 -9.27
CA ARG A 37 -15.16 3.25 -9.94
C ARG A 37 -13.74 3.20 -9.37
N ASP A 38 -13.64 2.68 -8.16
CA ASP A 38 -12.37 2.19 -7.64
C ASP A 38 -11.87 1.15 -8.66
N ALA A 39 -10.61 1.31 -9.08
CA ALA A 39 -9.96 0.22 -9.78
C ALA A 39 -10.02 -0.98 -8.84
N GLY A 40 -10.48 -2.13 -9.33
CA GLY A 40 -10.55 -3.34 -8.50
C GLY A 40 -9.18 -3.63 -7.86
N PRO A 41 -9.14 -4.43 -6.79
CA PRO A 41 -7.90 -4.66 -6.04
C PRO A 41 -6.72 -5.11 -6.92
N GLU A 42 -7.00 -5.92 -7.94
CA GLU A 42 -6.04 -6.34 -8.96
C GLU A 42 -5.39 -5.16 -9.70
N ALA A 43 -6.19 -4.29 -10.29
CA ALA A 43 -5.71 -3.11 -11.01
C ALA A 43 -4.98 -2.12 -10.08
N THR A 44 -5.38 -2.04 -8.80
CA THR A 44 -4.66 -1.24 -7.80
C THR A 44 -3.29 -1.83 -7.49
N GLY A 45 -3.20 -3.13 -7.23
CA GLY A 45 -1.92 -3.82 -7.01
C GLY A 45 -0.97 -3.72 -8.21
N ALA A 46 -1.50 -3.91 -9.42
CA ALA A 46 -0.76 -3.73 -10.67
C ALA A 46 -0.23 -2.29 -10.83
N THR A 47 -1.05 -1.29 -10.48
CA THR A 47 -0.64 0.12 -10.52
C THR A 47 0.51 0.38 -9.55
N LEU A 48 0.43 -0.12 -8.31
CA LEU A 48 1.50 0.04 -7.32
C LEU A 48 2.79 -0.65 -7.77
N ALA A 49 2.72 -1.87 -8.29
CA ALA A 49 3.88 -2.59 -8.83
C ALA A 49 4.56 -1.80 -9.95
N GLY A 50 3.79 -1.32 -10.93
CA GLY A 50 4.33 -0.51 -12.02
C GLY A 50 4.90 0.83 -11.58
N LEU A 51 4.38 1.42 -10.50
CA LEU A 51 4.95 2.64 -9.90
C LEU A 51 6.29 2.34 -9.22
N LEU A 52 6.40 1.25 -8.47
CA LEU A 52 7.65 0.80 -7.85
C LEU A 52 8.71 0.54 -8.92
N ASP A 53 8.39 -0.21 -9.98
CA ASP A 53 9.34 -0.50 -11.05
C ASP A 53 9.83 0.77 -11.76
N ARG A 54 8.92 1.72 -12.03
CA ARG A 54 9.30 3.02 -12.62
C ARG A 54 10.19 3.83 -11.69
N LEU A 55 9.89 3.84 -10.40
CA LEU A 55 10.69 4.54 -9.40
C LEU A 55 12.10 3.94 -9.31
N HIS A 56 12.19 2.61 -9.27
CA HIS A 56 13.46 1.89 -9.13
C HIS A 56 14.31 1.87 -10.41
N ALA A 57 13.71 2.20 -11.55
CA ALA A 57 14.43 2.45 -12.80
C ALA A 57 15.08 3.85 -12.87
N LEU A 58 14.75 4.76 -11.94
CA LEU A 58 15.41 6.06 -11.85
C LEU A 58 16.85 5.91 -11.32
N PRO A 59 17.78 6.77 -11.75
CA PRO A 59 19.14 6.75 -11.21
C PRO A 59 19.15 7.12 -9.72
N GLY A 60 20.20 6.68 -9.00
CA GLY A 60 20.41 7.03 -7.60
C GLY A 60 19.76 6.10 -6.58
N GLY A 61 19.11 5.01 -7.01
CA GLY A 61 18.52 4.03 -6.10
C GLY A 61 17.47 4.64 -5.17
N LEU A 62 16.59 5.46 -5.74
CA LEU A 62 15.51 6.14 -5.04
C LEU A 62 14.41 5.15 -4.63
N VAL A 63 13.99 5.22 -3.37
CA VAL A 63 12.89 4.45 -2.78
C VAL A 63 11.91 5.39 -2.07
N HIS A 64 10.61 5.08 -2.09
CA HIS A 64 9.56 5.92 -1.48
C HIS A 64 9.39 5.66 0.02
N LEU A 65 9.41 4.38 0.41
CA LEU A 65 9.24 3.88 1.78
C LEU A 65 7.89 4.19 2.43
N ASP A 66 6.89 4.52 1.63
CA ASP A 66 5.51 4.75 2.09
C ASP A 66 4.50 4.69 0.94
N LEU A 67 4.77 3.83 -0.04
CA LEU A 67 3.91 3.76 -1.22
C LEU A 67 2.72 2.83 -0.95
N HIS A 68 1.54 3.42 -0.86
CA HIS A 68 0.26 2.72 -0.73
C HIS A 68 -0.83 3.50 -1.49
N PRO A 69 -2.03 2.93 -1.70
CA PRO A 69 -3.05 3.55 -2.56
C PRO A 69 -3.41 5.00 -2.20
N GLU A 70 -3.34 5.37 -0.93
CA GLU A 70 -3.72 6.73 -0.49
C GLU A 70 -2.67 7.80 -0.83
N ASN A 71 -1.41 7.37 -1.02
CA ASN A 71 -0.29 8.17 -1.50
C ASN A 71 -0.18 8.18 -3.04
N VAL A 72 -1.22 7.72 -3.74
CA VAL A 72 -1.34 7.80 -5.20
C VAL A 72 -2.59 8.59 -5.60
N LEU A 73 -2.38 9.75 -6.21
CA LEU A 73 -3.45 10.55 -6.80
C LEU A 73 -3.74 10.09 -8.22
N ARG A 74 -5.01 9.76 -8.49
CA ARG A 74 -5.50 9.51 -9.85
C ARG A 74 -5.70 10.83 -10.58
N THR A 75 -4.95 11.06 -11.66
CA THR A 75 -5.10 12.24 -12.51
C THR A 75 -5.42 11.85 -13.95
N ALA A 76 -5.87 12.82 -14.76
CA ALA A 76 -6.11 12.59 -16.19
C ALA A 76 -4.82 12.22 -16.96
N ARG A 77 -3.65 12.58 -16.43
CA ARG A 77 -2.33 12.28 -17.02
C ARG A 77 -1.70 11.00 -16.46
N GLY A 78 -2.43 10.26 -15.62
CA GLY A 78 -1.93 9.06 -14.95
C GLY A 78 -1.79 9.22 -13.42
N PRO A 79 -1.28 8.18 -12.75
CA PRO A 79 -1.04 8.21 -11.31
C PRO A 79 0.07 9.20 -10.96
N VAL A 80 -0.13 9.95 -9.87
CA VAL A 80 0.86 10.86 -9.29
C VAL A 80 1.12 10.42 -7.86
N VAL A 81 2.37 10.07 -7.55
CA VAL A 81 2.80 9.68 -6.20
C VAL A 81 3.06 10.94 -5.38
N ILE A 82 2.56 10.95 -4.15
CA ILE A 82 2.69 12.06 -3.19
C ILE A 82 3.29 11.55 -1.88
N ASP A 83 3.54 12.48 -0.97
CA ASP A 83 4.05 12.19 0.37
C ASP A 83 5.46 11.55 0.40
N TRP A 84 6.39 12.25 -0.24
CA TRP A 84 7.79 11.83 -0.40
C TRP A 84 8.65 12.00 0.88
N CYS A 85 8.05 12.29 2.04
CA CYS A 85 8.81 12.61 3.25
C CYS A 85 9.69 11.45 3.75
N ASN A 86 9.28 10.22 3.46
CA ASN A 86 10.00 9.00 3.82
C ASN A 86 11.02 8.57 2.75
N ALA A 87 11.06 9.21 1.59
CA ALA A 87 11.87 8.78 0.46
C ALA A 87 13.38 8.85 0.77
N ARG A 88 14.16 7.92 0.23
CA ARG A 88 15.62 7.84 0.42
C ARG A 88 16.31 7.42 -0.88
N GLU A 89 17.54 7.87 -1.06
CA GLU A 89 18.42 7.43 -2.15
C GLU A 89 19.39 6.33 -1.69
N ASN A 90 20.08 5.71 -2.64
CA ASN A 90 21.09 4.68 -2.43
C ASN A 90 20.57 3.49 -1.61
N ARG A 91 19.33 3.08 -1.87
CA ARG A 91 18.69 1.92 -1.24
C ARG A 91 18.35 0.85 -2.28
N PRO A 92 18.36 -0.44 -1.88
CA PRO A 92 17.92 -1.50 -2.77
C PRO A 92 16.39 -1.42 -3.00
N PRO A 93 15.91 -1.70 -4.24
CA PRO A 93 14.49 -1.75 -4.60
C PRO A 93 13.62 -2.60 -3.68
N GLY A 94 14.14 -3.74 -3.21
CA GLY A 94 13.36 -4.69 -2.41
C GLY A 94 12.96 -4.15 -1.04
N ARG A 95 13.66 -3.14 -0.48
CA ARG A 95 13.20 -2.43 0.74
C ARG A 95 11.90 -1.67 0.50
N ASP A 96 11.77 -1.01 -0.64
CA ASP A 96 10.57 -0.25 -0.97
C ASP A 96 9.37 -1.17 -1.23
N ARG A 97 9.64 -2.29 -1.92
CA ARG A 97 8.68 -3.37 -2.15
C ARG A 97 8.21 -3.98 -0.82
N ALA A 98 9.14 -4.30 0.08
CA ALA A 98 8.84 -4.88 1.39
C ALA A 98 8.03 -3.92 2.27
N VAL A 99 8.39 -2.64 2.33
CA VAL A 99 7.64 -1.63 3.09
C VAL A 99 6.23 -1.43 2.53
N SER A 100 6.09 -1.28 1.21
CA SER A 100 4.78 -1.12 0.56
C SER A 100 3.86 -2.33 0.82
N ALA A 101 4.41 -3.54 0.73
CA ALA A 101 3.68 -4.77 1.02
C ALA A 101 3.31 -4.88 2.51
N LEU A 102 4.19 -4.47 3.42
CA LEU A 102 3.94 -4.45 4.87
C LEU A 102 2.81 -3.50 5.24
N ILE A 103 2.76 -2.31 4.65
CA ILE A 103 1.67 -1.34 4.85
C ILE A 103 0.31 -1.96 4.47
N LEU A 104 0.24 -2.63 3.32
CA LEU A 104 -0.98 -3.32 2.88
C LEU A 104 -1.33 -4.52 3.79
N ALA A 105 -0.34 -5.25 4.27
CA ALA A 105 -0.54 -6.37 5.19
C ALA A 105 -1.08 -5.91 6.55
N GLU A 106 -0.53 -4.84 7.13
CA GLU A 106 -1.04 -4.22 8.35
C GLU A 106 -2.46 -3.70 8.15
N ALA A 107 -2.72 -3.00 7.04
CA ALA A 107 -4.05 -2.49 6.71
C ALA A 107 -5.09 -3.62 6.60
N ALA A 108 -4.72 -4.73 5.94
CA ALA A 108 -5.57 -5.91 5.79
C ALA A 108 -5.82 -6.65 7.10
N ALA A 109 -4.84 -6.66 8.02
CA ALA A 109 -4.97 -7.26 9.34
C ALA A 109 -5.75 -6.38 10.33
N GLY A 110 -5.93 -5.10 10.02
CA GLY A 110 -6.62 -4.13 10.86
C GLY A 110 -7.90 -3.58 10.20
N PRO A 111 -8.06 -2.25 10.12
CA PRO A 111 -9.34 -1.62 9.76
C PRO A 111 -9.72 -1.72 8.29
N TYR A 112 -8.82 -2.18 7.41
CA TYR A 112 -9.04 -2.19 5.96
C TYR A 112 -8.83 -3.58 5.33
N PRO A 113 -9.71 -4.58 5.59
CA PRO A 113 -9.58 -5.93 5.02
C PRO A 113 -9.49 -5.97 3.48
N ALA A 114 -10.04 -4.96 2.79
CA ALA A 114 -9.96 -4.80 1.34
C ALA A 114 -8.53 -4.60 0.82
N ALA A 115 -7.56 -4.26 1.67
CA ALA A 115 -6.15 -4.20 1.32
C ALA A 115 -5.53 -5.58 1.03
N GLY A 116 -6.13 -6.67 1.53
CA GLY A 116 -5.62 -8.03 1.33
C GLY A 116 -5.55 -8.44 -0.15
N PRO A 117 -6.65 -8.34 -0.92
CA PRO A 117 -6.60 -8.58 -2.36
C PRO A 117 -5.66 -7.63 -3.14
N VAL A 118 -5.47 -6.39 -2.67
CA VAL A 118 -4.49 -5.45 -3.26
C VAL A 118 -3.06 -5.94 -3.01
N LEU A 119 -2.77 -6.41 -1.79
CA LEU A 119 -1.49 -7.02 -1.43
C LEU A 119 -1.19 -8.23 -2.30
N THR A 120 -2.16 -9.13 -2.48
CA THR A 120 -2.01 -10.30 -3.36
C THR A 120 -1.59 -9.89 -4.76
N ALA A 121 -2.35 -8.96 -5.37
CA ALA A 121 -2.04 -8.48 -6.71
C ALA A 121 -0.69 -7.77 -6.80
N LEU A 122 -0.33 -6.96 -5.80
CA LEU A 122 0.98 -6.32 -5.72
C LEU A 122 2.10 -7.37 -5.72
N LEU A 123 2.02 -8.38 -4.84
CA LEU A 123 3.03 -9.44 -4.74
C LEU A 123 3.13 -10.23 -6.05
N ASP A 124 2.00 -10.54 -6.69
CA ASP A 124 1.97 -11.26 -7.96
C ASP A 124 2.65 -10.48 -9.08
N HIS A 125 2.42 -9.16 -9.17
CA HIS A 125 3.04 -8.31 -10.20
C HIS A 125 4.50 -7.95 -9.93
N LEU A 126 4.96 -7.98 -8.67
CA LEU A 126 6.36 -7.70 -8.33
C LEU A 126 7.30 -8.90 -8.54
N ARG A 127 6.77 -10.10 -8.79
CA ARG A 127 7.61 -11.27 -9.04
C ARG A 127 8.34 -11.12 -10.39
N PRO A 128 9.67 -11.34 -10.43
CA PRO A 128 10.43 -11.19 -11.66
C PRO A 128 9.98 -12.20 -12.72
N ALA A 129 9.79 -11.71 -13.94
CA ALA A 129 9.54 -12.58 -15.10
C ALA A 129 10.76 -13.46 -15.37
N GLY A 130 10.63 -14.77 -15.21
CA GLY A 130 11.71 -15.74 -15.44
C GLY A 130 12.63 -16.01 -14.24
N GLY A 131 12.32 -15.48 -13.05
CA GLY A 131 12.90 -15.99 -11.82
C GLY A 131 12.49 -17.45 -11.61
N GLY A 132 13.38 -18.27 -11.03
CA GLY A 132 13.03 -19.65 -10.66
C GLY A 132 11.72 -19.69 -9.87
N GLU A 133 10.91 -20.72 -10.10
CA GLU A 133 9.58 -20.85 -9.49
C GLU A 133 9.62 -20.51 -8.00
N GLY A 134 8.96 -19.41 -7.61
CA GLY A 134 8.82 -19.02 -6.20
C GLY A 134 9.82 -18.01 -5.64
N GLN A 135 10.67 -17.35 -6.44
CA GLN A 135 11.51 -16.27 -5.89
C GLN A 135 10.64 -15.09 -5.39
N PRO A 136 10.70 -14.72 -4.10
CA PRO A 136 9.88 -13.65 -3.55
C PRO A 136 10.28 -12.27 -4.11
N PRO A 137 9.36 -11.29 -4.11
CA PRO A 137 9.59 -9.94 -4.67
C PRO A 137 10.62 -9.10 -3.89
N PHE A 138 11.06 -9.58 -2.72
CA PHE A 138 12.08 -9.02 -1.84
C PHE A 138 12.70 -10.15 -1.00
N THR A 139 13.91 -9.93 -0.49
CA THR A 139 14.63 -10.87 0.36
C THR A 139 14.13 -10.85 1.81
N GLU A 140 14.44 -11.90 2.58
CA GLU A 140 14.16 -11.95 4.02
C GLU A 140 14.85 -10.80 4.80
N ALA A 141 16.06 -10.42 4.38
CA ALA A 141 16.79 -9.30 4.96
C ALA A 141 16.07 -7.95 4.72
N GLU A 142 15.45 -7.77 3.55
CA GLU A 142 14.68 -6.56 3.24
C GLU A 142 13.35 -6.53 4.00
N LEU A 143 12.70 -7.68 4.19
CA LEU A 143 11.50 -7.79 5.01
C LEU A 143 11.80 -7.51 6.49
N THR A 144 12.88 -8.08 7.03
CA THR A 144 13.36 -7.79 8.39
C THR A 144 13.60 -6.29 8.56
N TRP A 145 14.29 -5.67 7.59
CA TRP A 145 14.55 -4.24 7.61
C TRP A 145 13.27 -3.39 7.58
N ALA A 146 12.25 -3.79 6.79
CA ALA A 146 10.96 -3.10 6.76
C ALA A 146 10.25 -3.17 8.12
N GLY A 147 10.30 -4.34 8.78
CA GLY A 147 9.78 -4.51 10.14
C GLY A 147 10.48 -3.60 11.15
N ASP A 148 11.81 -3.51 11.10
CA ASP A 148 12.59 -2.64 12.00
C ASP A 148 12.30 -1.15 11.77
N LEU A 149 12.20 -0.73 10.50
CA LEU A 149 11.77 0.62 10.13
C LEU A 149 10.42 0.94 10.78
N ARG A 150 9.46 0.02 10.69
CA ARG A 150 8.11 0.21 11.22
C ARG A 150 8.08 0.22 12.75
N ARG A 151 8.82 -0.67 13.42
CA ARG A 151 8.94 -0.72 14.89
C ARG A 151 9.60 0.54 15.47
N ALA A 152 10.45 1.21 14.70
CA ALA A 152 11.10 2.46 15.12
C ALA A 152 10.15 3.66 15.15
N ASN A 153 8.92 3.54 14.60
CA ASN A 153 7.93 4.61 14.72
C ASN A 153 7.47 4.74 16.19
N PRO A 154 7.73 5.88 16.84
CA PRO A 154 7.48 6.05 18.28
C PRO A 154 5.99 6.08 18.63
N THR A 155 5.10 6.20 17.64
CA THR A 155 3.65 6.25 17.89
C THR A 155 3.02 4.87 18.07
N LEU A 156 3.76 3.76 17.84
CA LEU A 156 3.19 2.41 17.95
C LEU A 156 3.09 1.94 19.40
N ASP A 157 1.87 1.58 19.81
CA ASP A 157 1.63 0.92 21.08
C ASP A 157 1.98 -0.59 21.05
N ALA A 158 1.88 -1.27 22.19
CA ALA A 158 2.22 -2.70 22.29
C ALA A 158 1.26 -3.61 21.51
N ALA A 159 0.00 -3.23 21.32
CA ALA A 159 -0.98 -3.99 20.54
C ALA A 159 -0.75 -3.82 19.03
N GLU A 160 -0.39 -2.62 18.60
CA GLU A 160 0.03 -2.32 17.24
C GLU A 160 1.31 -3.08 16.87
N LYS A 161 2.29 -3.16 17.78
CA LYS A 161 3.50 -3.98 17.59
C LYS A 161 3.19 -5.48 17.41
N ARG A 162 2.29 -6.05 18.22
CA ARG A 162 1.85 -7.45 18.03
C ARG A 162 1.08 -7.68 16.73
N THR A 163 0.41 -6.65 16.22
CA THR A 163 -0.29 -6.73 14.94
C THR A 163 0.70 -6.68 13.78
N LEU A 164 1.72 -5.82 13.90
CA LEU A 164 2.86 -5.77 13.00
C LEU A 164 3.59 -7.12 12.90
N ASP A 165 3.92 -7.76 14.04
CA ASP A 165 4.62 -9.05 14.02
C ASP A 165 3.81 -10.13 13.27
N ARG A 166 2.49 -10.21 13.52
CA ARG A 166 1.60 -11.13 12.79
C ARG A 166 1.46 -10.77 11.30
N ALA A 167 1.52 -9.48 10.96
CA ALA A 167 1.48 -9.04 9.57
C ALA A 167 2.76 -9.44 8.82
N LEU A 168 3.93 -9.33 9.47
CA LEU A 168 5.22 -9.75 8.92
C LEU A 168 5.25 -11.25 8.65
N GLU A 169 4.81 -12.08 9.61
CA GLU A 169 4.74 -13.54 9.44
C GLU A 169 3.88 -13.93 8.23
N ARG A 170 2.66 -13.39 8.16
CA ARG A 170 1.73 -13.64 7.05
C ARG A 170 2.27 -13.15 5.72
N LEU A 171 2.92 -11.99 5.71
CA LEU A 171 3.53 -11.42 4.51
C LEU A 171 4.67 -12.31 4.00
N ALA A 172 5.52 -12.81 4.89
CA ALA A 172 6.59 -13.75 4.53
C ALA A 172 6.01 -15.02 3.89
N GLU A 173 4.99 -15.61 4.52
CA GLU A 173 4.29 -16.79 3.96
C GLU A 173 3.67 -16.50 2.59
N GLN A 174 2.99 -15.36 2.44
CA GLN A 174 2.30 -15.01 1.20
C GLN A 174 3.28 -14.68 0.06
N ALA A 175 4.39 -14.01 0.37
CA ALA A 175 5.44 -13.69 -0.60
C ALA A 175 6.13 -14.97 -1.12
N ALA A 176 6.32 -15.97 -0.25
CA ALA A 176 6.94 -17.24 -0.60
C ALA A 176 6.04 -18.18 -1.42
N ARG A 177 4.71 -18.02 -1.38
CA ARG A 177 3.78 -18.86 -2.16
C ARG A 177 3.89 -18.55 -3.66
N ALA A 178 3.82 -19.58 -4.50
CA ALA A 178 3.66 -19.39 -5.94
C ALA A 178 2.30 -18.71 -6.25
N PRO A 179 2.20 -17.89 -7.31
CA PRO A 179 0.92 -17.27 -7.69
C PRO A 179 -0.12 -18.37 -7.92
N GLY A 180 -1.31 -18.20 -7.33
CA GLY A 180 -2.43 -19.08 -7.59
C GLY A 180 -2.76 -19.01 -9.07
N ARG A 181 -2.69 -20.14 -9.81
CA ARG A 181 -3.10 -20.18 -11.21
C ARG A 181 -4.50 -19.56 -11.32
N ALA A 182 -4.61 -18.44 -12.03
CA ALA A 182 -5.90 -17.88 -12.40
C ALA A 182 -6.72 -19.01 -13.04
N LYS A 183 -7.89 -19.28 -12.47
CA LYS A 183 -8.81 -20.29 -12.99
C LYS A 183 -9.30 -19.74 -14.33
N GLY A 184 -8.65 -20.16 -15.41
CA GLY A 184 -8.93 -19.69 -16.76
C GLY A 184 -10.41 -19.84 -17.10
N ASP A 185 -10.95 -18.78 -17.71
CA ASP A 185 -12.24 -18.76 -18.37
C ASP A 185 -12.43 -20.03 -19.22
N ARG A 186 -13.56 -20.69 -18.99
CA ARG A 186 -14.14 -21.70 -19.90
C ARG A 186 -15.51 -21.20 -20.33
#